data_AF-A0A6P1HT90-F1
#
_entry.id   AF-A0A6P1HT90-F1
#
_cell.length_a   1.000
_cell.length_b   1.000
_cell.length_c   1.000
_cell.angle_alpha   90.00
_cell.angle_beta   90.00
_cell.angle_gamma   90.00
#
_symmetry.space_group_name_H-M   'P 1'
#
loop_
_entity.id
_entity.type
_entity.pdbx_description
1 polymer ?
#
loop_
_entity_poly.entity_id
_entity_poly.type
_entity_poly.pdbx_seq_one_letter_code
_entity_poly.pdbx_strand_id
1 'polypeptide(L)'
;MNDALVRRTLGDSADPLVVDLGYGNRPHTTFELADRLLSVRRDRRVVGLEIDPERVVEGGNGVSFARGGFELSGLRPVFVRAFNVLRQYPEESVGPAWALMQSGLAPGGLILEGTCDELGRRCAWVLLDAIRPLSLTLAWDPFDVETPSDIAERLPKALIHRNVPGEPIHALLAAVDRAWAIAAPHGSFGPRVRWRASLQLLRAQGVPVQPQRRRIRDNVLTVPWDLVAPAQSPR
;
A
#
# COMPACT_ATOMS: atom_id res chain seq x y z
N MET A 1 -4.89 -9.39 1.93
CA MET A 1 -5.00 -8.13 2.69
C MET A 1 -4.99 -8.44 4.18
N ASN A 2 -3.90 -8.11 4.87
CA ASN A 2 -3.66 -8.51 6.26
C ASN A 2 -3.77 -7.37 7.26
N ASP A 3 -4.03 -6.15 6.79
CA ASP A 3 -4.27 -4.99 7.64
C ASP A 3 -5.57 -5.17 8.45
N ALA A 4 -5.48 -5.01 9.76
CA ALA A 4 -6.60 -5.23 10.67
C ALA A 4 -7.69 -4.17 10.53
N LEU A 5 -7.32 -2.93 10.21
CA LEU A 5 -8.27 -1.84 9.98
C LEU A 5 -9.04 -2.10 8.69
N VAL A 6 -8.35 -2.46 7.60
CA VAL A 6 -9.04 -2.78 6.33
C VAL A 6 -10.00 -3.97 6.47
N ARG A 7 -9.58 -5.03 7.16
CA ARG A 7 -10.44 -6.20 7.41
C ARG A 7 -11.68 -5.82 8.21
N ARG A 8 -11.53 -4.95 9.22
CA ARG A 8 -12.65 -4.47 10.04
C ARG A 8 -13.59 -3.60 9.22
N THR A 9 -13.07 -2.59 8.51
CA THR A 9 -13.87 -1.71 7.64
C THR A 9 -14.70 -2.49 6.64
N LEU A 10 -14.13 -3.51 5.99
CA LEU A 10 -14.87 -4.38 5.08
C LEU A 10 -15.84 -5.33 5.77
N GLY A 11 -15.46 -5.90 6.91
CA GLY A 11 -16.27 -6.85 7.66
C GLY A 11 -17.53 -6.23 8.26
N ASP A 12 -17.40 -5.00 8.78
CA ASP A 12 -18.45 -4.29 9.51
C ASP A 12 -19.35 -3.42 8.60
N SER A 13 -18.99 -3.28 7.32
CA SER A 13 -19.78 -2.48 6.38
C SER A 13 -21.14 -3.12 6.08
N ALA A 14 -22.19 -2.29 6.07
CA ALA A 14 -23.51 -2.65 5.56
C ALA A 14 -23.53 -2.81 4.03
N ASP A 15 -22.69 -2.05 3.31
CA ASP A 15 -22.51 -2.15 1.86
C ASP A 15 -21.01 -2.30 1.53
N PRO A 16 -20.49 -3.54 1.43
CA PRO A 16 -19.06 -3.81 1.24
C PRO A 16 -18.61 -3.61 -0.22
N LEU A 17 -18.77 -2.39 -0.72
CA LEU A 17 -18.30 -1.97 -2.04
C LEU A 17 -16.78 -1.69 -2.03
N VAL A 18 -16.08 -2.36 -2.94
CA VAL A 18 -14.65 -2.19 -3.18
C VAL A 18 -14.42 -1.68 -4.60
N VAL A 19 -13.52 -0.71 -4.73
CA VAL A 19 -13.04 -0.22 -6.02
C VAL A 19 -11.58 -0.58 -6.20
N ASP A 20 -11.24 -1.15 -7.36
CA ASP A 20 -9.87 -1.29 -7.85
C ASP A 20 -9.66 -0.25 -8.96
N LEU A 21 -8.93 0.81 -8.63
CA LEU A 21 -8.72 1.95 -9.51
C LEU A 21 -7.48 1.74 -10.38
N GLY A 22 -7.65 1.85 -11.69
CA GLY A 22 -6.58 1.74 -12.69
C GLY A 22 -6.03 0.33 -12.80
N TYR A 23 -6.88 -0.64 -13.15
CA TYR A 23 -6.47 -2.05 -13.29
C TYR A 23 -5.53 -2.32 -14.49
N GLY A 24 -5.36 -1.34 -15.38
CA GLY A 24 -4.39 -1.39 -16.48
C GLY A 24 -4.85 -2.27 -17.64
N ASN A 25 -3.89 -2.82 -18.39
CA ASN A 25 -4.20 -3.56 -19.64
C ASN A 25 -4.99 -4.85 -19.44
N ARG A 26 -4.95 -5.46 -18.25
CA ARG A 26 -5.66 -6.71 -17.96
C ARG A 26 -6.25 -6.70 -16.55
N PRO A 27 -7.50 -7.17 -16.37
CA PRO A 27 -8.22 -7.10 -15.10
C PRO A 27 -7.83 -8.18 -14.08
N HIS A 28 -6.76 -8.96 -14.32
CA HIS A 28 -6.42 -10.13 -13.49
C HIS A 28 -6.23 -9.76 -12.01
N THR A 29 -5.59 -8.62 -11.73
CA THR A 29 -5.35 -8.16 -10.36
C THR A 29 -6.64 -7.78 -9.65
N THR A 30 -7.66 -7.28 -10.37
CA THR A 30 -8.99 -7.00 -9.83
C THR A 30 -9.72 -8.28 -9.47
N PHE A 31 -9.67 -9.32 -10.30
CA PHE A 31 -10.23 -10.63 -9.97
C PHE A 31 -9.51 -11.28 -8.78
N GLU A 32 -8.18 -11.25 -8.75
CA GLU A 32 -7.41 -11.73 -7.60
C GLU A 32 -7.75 -10.99 -6.30
N LEU A 33 -7.97 -9.67 -6.38
CA LEU A 33 -8.44 -8.88 -5.24
C LEU A 33 -9.81 -9.40 -4.77
N ALA A 34 -10.76 -9.58 -5.69
CA ALA A 34 -12.09 -10.07 -5.38
C ALA A 34 -12.10 -11.46 -4.74
N ASP A 35 -11.25 -12.36 -5.22
CA ASP A 35 -11.09 -13.71 -4.67
C ASP A 35 -10.45 -13.68 -3.28
N ARG A 36 -9.38 -12.89 -3.08
CA ARG A 36 -8.74 -12.75 -1.76
C ARG A 36 -9.71 -12.20 -0.71
N LEU A 37 -10.62 -11.32 -1.13
CA LEU A 37 -11.62 -10.69 -0.26
C LEU A 37 -12.76 -11.62 0.16
N LEU A 38 -12.96 -12.78 -0.51
CA LEU A 38 -13.92 -13.80 -0.06
C LEU A 38 -13.72 -14.22 1.39
N SER A 39 -12.45 -14.29 1.80
CA SER A 39 -12.06 -14.68 3.16
C SER A 39 -12.35 -13.63 4.23
N VAL A 40 -12.76 -12.42 3.82
CA VAL A 40 -13.09 -11.29 4.71
C VAL A 40 -14.59 -11.06 4.73
N ARG A 41 -15.23 -10.97 3.56
CA ARG A 41 -16.65 -10.64 3.42
C ARG A 41 -17.20 -11.31 2.17
N ARG A 42 -18.20 -12.20 2.28
CA ARG A 42 -18.65 -13.02 1.12
C ARG A 42 -19.47 -12.25 0.09
N ASP A 43 -20.31 -11.32 0.54
CA ASP A 43 -21.20 -10.45 -0.24
C ASP A 43 -20.51 -9.16 -0.73
N ARG A 44 -19.16 -9.09 -0.73
CA ARG A 44 -18.43 -7.95 -1.31
C ARG A 44 -18.80 -7.73 -2.77
N ARG A 45 -18.93 -6.47 -3.17
CA ARG A 45 -19.02 -6.05 -4.57
C ARG A 45 -17.69 -5.43 -4.96
N VAL A 46 -17.11 -5.84 -6.08
CA VAL A 46 -15.85 -5.27 -6.57
C VAL A 46 -16.09 -4.61 -7.92
N VAL A 47 -15.66 -3.36 -8.05
CA VAL A 47 -15.70 -2.61 -9.31
C VAL A 47 -14.28 -2.26 -9.72
N GLY A 48 -13.84 -2.73 -10.89
CA GLY A 48 -12.62 -2.24 -11.52
C GLY A 48 -12.92 -0.96 -12.30
N LEU A 49 -12.17 0.11 -12.04
CA LEU A 49 -12.28 1.37 -12.77
C LEU A 49 -11.07 1.59 -13.67
N GLU A 50 -11.32 2.00 -14.90
CA GLU A 50 -10.27 2.36 -15.87
C GLU A 50 -10.63 3.65 -16.60
N ILE A 51 -9.64 4.51 -16.82
CA ILE A 51 -9.88 5.84 -17.41
C ILE A 51 -10.07 5.76 -18.93
N ASP A 52 -9.39 4.80 -19.55
CA ASP A 52 -9.45 4.55 -20.98
C ASP A 52 -10.67 3.67 -21.33
N PRO A 53 -11.63 4.20 -22.09
CA PRO A 53 -12.84 3.46 -22.45
C PRO A 53 -12.54 2.18 -23.24
N GLU A 54 -11.45 2.12 -24.02
CA GLU A 54 -11.10 0.95 -24.82
C GLU A 54 -10.58 -0.21 -23.96
N ARG A 55 -10.11 0.08 -22.75
CA ARG A 55 -9.66 -0.93 -21.78
C ARG A 55 -10.77 -1.44 -20.87
N VAL A 56 -11.99 -0.88 -20.96
CA VAL A 56 -13.14 -1.37 -20.18
C VAL A 56 -13.59 -2.72 -20.71
N VAL A 57 -13.61 -3.72 -19.84
CA VAL A 57 -13.95 -5.12 -20.17
C VAL A 57 -15.29 -5.54 -19.57
N GLU A 58 -15.83 -6.67 -20.03
CA GLU A 58 -17.03 -7.25 -19.41
C GLU A 58 -16.76 -7.78 -17.99
N GLY A 59 -17.77 -7.69 -17.13
CA GLY A 59 -17.72 -8.22 -15.77
C GLY A 59 -17.80 -9.75 -15.70
N GLY A 60 -17.48 -10.31 -14.54
CA GLY A 60 -17.53 -11.74 -14.25
C GLY A 60 -17.10 -12.06 -12.83
N ASN A 61 -17.37 -13.26 -12.33
CA ASN A 61 -16.86 -13.75 -11.03
C ASN A 61 -17.07 -12.79 -9.83
N GLY A 62 -18.18 -12.06 -9.79
CA GLY A 62 -18.49 -11.08 -8.74
C GLY A 62 -17.77 -9.72 -8.87
N VAL A 63 -17.20 -9.44 -10.04
CA VAL A 63 -16.55 -8.19 -10.41
C VAL A 63 -17.28 -7.54 -11.58
N SER A 64 -17.52 -6.25 -11.51
CA SER A 64 -17.93 -5.43 -12.66
C SER A 64 -16.83 -4.43 -13.02
N PHE A 65 -16.88 -3.91 -14.24
CA PHE A 65 -15.95 -2.88 -14.69
C PHE A 65 -16.72 -1.69 -15.24
N ALA A 66 -16.15 -0.50 -15.03
CA ALA A 66 -16.72 0.74 -15.52
C ALA A 66 -15.63 1.75 -15.83
N ARG A 67 -15.97 2.76 -16.63
CA ARG A 67 -15.09 3.90 -16.82
C ARG A 67 -15.06 4.76 -15.56
N GLY A 68 -13.88 5.17 -15.13
CA GLY A 68 -13.71 6.08 -14.01
C GLY A 68 -12.25 6.33 -13.65
N GLY A 69 -12.02 7.46 -12.98
CA GLY A 69 -10.75 7.88 -12.41
C GLY A 69 -10.85 8.10 -10.90
N PHE A 70 -10.12 9.10 -10.41
CA PHE A 70 -10.05 9.44 -8.98
C PHE A 70 -11.39 9.87 -8.38
N GLU A 71 -12.35 10.30 -9.21
CA GLU A 71 -13.75 10.58 -8.83
C GLU A 71 -14.59 9.31 -8.59
N LEU A 72 -13.98 8.14 -8.76
CA LEU A 72 -14.55 6.82 -8.48
C LEU A 72 -15.84 6.52 -9.25
N SER A 73 -16.06 7.17 -10.40
CA SER A 73 -17.31 7.07 -11.18
C SER A 73 -18.56 7.42 -10.34
N GLY A 74 -18.42 8.29 -9.33
CA GLY A 74 -19.50 8.65 -8.40
C GLY A 74 -19.88 7.55 -7.40
N LEU A 75 -19.17 6.43 -7.39
CA LEU A 75 -19.36 5.35 -6.42
C LEU A 75 -18.97 5.80 -5.00
N ARG A 76 -19.47 5.07 -3.99
CA ARG A 76 -19.16 5.30 -2.57
C ARG A 76 -18.57 4.05 -1.91
N PRO A 77 -17.33 3.64 -2.25
CA PRO A 77 -16.74 2.42 -1.72
C PRO A 77 -16.29 2.57 -0.26
N VAL A 78 -16.25 1.45 0.47
CA VAL A 78 -15.60 1.36 1.78
C VAL A 78 -14.11 1.04 1.66
N PHE A 79 -13.66 0.58 0.49
CA PHE A 79 -12.25 0.33 0.23
C PHE A 79 -11.88 0.64 -1.23
N VAL A 80 -10.84 1.43 -1.43
CA VAL A 80 -10.24 1.70 -2.74
C VAL A 80 -8.84 1.14 -2.75
N ARG A 81 -8.50 0.33 -3.75
CA ARG A 81 -7.12 -0.03 -4.08
C ARG A 81 -6.70 0.77 -5.30
N ALA A 82 -5.60 1.51 -5.22
CA ALA A 82 -5.01 2.27 -6.32
C ALA A 82 -3.51 1.94 -6.42
N PHE A 83 -3.19 0.78 -7.01
CA PHE A 83 -1.81 0.35 -7.18
C PHE A 83 -1.27 0.76 -8.54
N ASN A 84 -0.06 1.30 -8.57
CA ASN A 84 0.67 1.69 -9.77
C ASN A 84 0.04 2.84 -10.59
N VAL A 85 -1.00 3.49 -10.07
CA VAL A 85 -1.77 4.56 -10.73
C VAL A 85 -1.00 5.87 -10.75
N LEU A 86 -0.53 6.35 -9.59
CA LEU A 86 0.07 7.68 -9.46
C LEU A 86 1.55 7.77 -9.90
N ARG A 87 2.18 6.67 -10.32
CA ARG A 87 3.63 6.61 -10.58
C ARG A 87 4.10 7.60 -11.64
N GLN A 88 3.28 7.79 -12.67
CA GLN A 88 3.58 8.67 -13.81
C GLN A 88 3.05 10.10 -13.64
N TYR A 89 2.30 10.37 -12.57
CA TYR A 89 1.82 11.71 -12.26
C TYR A 89 2.97 12.55 -11.67
N PRO A 90 2.92 13.89 -11.81
CA PRO A 90 3.86 14.76 -11.11
C PRO A 90 3.52 14.80 -9.60
N GLU A 91 4.48 15.15 -8.75
CA GLU A 91 4.37 15.05 -7.29
C GLU A 91 3.20 15.89 -6.73
N GLU A 92 3.02 17.08 -7.27
CA GLU A 92 1.95 18.02 -6.91
C GLU A 92 0.54 17.50 -7.22
N SER A 93 0.41 16.48 -8.07
CA SER A 93 -0.89 15.85 -8.37
C SER A 93 -1.34 14.84 -7.32
N VAL A 94 -0.43 14.38 -6.45
CA VAL A 94 -0.75 13.34 -5.45
C VAL A 94 -1.80 13.82 -4.46
N GLY A 95 -1.62 15.02 -3.88
CA GLY A 95 -2.55 15.61 -2.91
C GLY A 95 -3.97 15.78 -3.47
N PRO A 96 -4.15 16.44 -4.62
CA PRO A 96 -5.45 16.56 -5.29
C PRO A 96 -6.10 15.20 -5.63
N ALA A 97 -5.33 14.23 -6.11
CA ALA A 97 -5.85 12.90 -6.44
C ALA A 97 -6.34 12.15 -5.19
N TRP A 98 -5.58 12.22 -4.09
CA TRP A 98 -6.00 11.68 -2.80
C TRP A 98 -7.28 12.36 -2.30
N ALA A 99 -7.34 13.69 -2.29
CA ALA A 99 -8.51 14.43 -1.84
C ALA A 99 -9.78 14.06 -2.63
N LEU A 100 -9.66 13.90 -3.95
CA LEU A 100 -10.78 13.52 -4.80
C LEU A 100 -11.28 12.10 -4.46
N MET A 101 -10.39 11.11 -4.34
CA MET A 101 -10.77 9.76 -3.92
C MET A 101 -11.36 9.74 -2.51
N GLN A 102 -10.78 10.47 -1.56
CA GLN A 102 -11.23 10.57 -0.17
C GLN A 102 -12.66 11.12 -0.07
N SER A 103 -12.98 12.13 -0.89
CA SER A 103 -14.33 12.72 -0.94
C SER A 103 -15.40 11.73 -1.43
N GLY A 104 -14.99 10.73 -2.22
CA GLY A 104 -15.85 9.68 -2.75
C GLY A 104 -16.01 8.48 -1.81
N LEU A 105 -15.37 8.42 -0.64
CA LEU A 105 -15.50 7.26 0.24
C LEU A 105 -16.88 7.19 0.91
N ALA A 106 -17.29 5.97 1.24
CA ALA A 106 -18.32 5.74 2.26
C ALA A 106 -17.78 6.12 3.66
N PRO A 107 -18.65 6.40 4.65
CA PRO A 107 -18.22 6.66 6.02
C PRO A 107 -17.30 5.57 6.56
N GLY A 108 -16.12 5.96 7.08
CA GLY A 108 -15.11 5.01 7.59
C GLY A 108 -14.35 4.24 6.50
N GLY A 109 -14.54 4.59 5.22
CA GLY A 109 -13.83 4.00 4.10
C GLY A 109 -12.34 4.30 4.09
N LEU A 110 -11.58 3.50 3.34
CA LEU A 110 -10.13 3.58 3.27
C LEU A 110 -9.63 3.54 1.83
N ILE A 111 -8.46 4.13 1.60
CA ILE A 111 -7.71 4.03 0.34
C ILE A 111 -6.38 3.36 0.62
N LEU A 112 -6.01 2.42 -0.22
CA LEU A 112 -4.68 1.85 -0.29
C LEU A 112 -4.06 2.27 -1.61
N GLU A 113 -3.19 3.28 -1.56
CA GLU A 113 -2.43 3.80 -2.69
C GLU A 113 -1.01 3.25 -2.63
N GLY A 114 -0.48 2.71 -3.72
CA GLY A 114 0.85 2.15 -3.66
C GLY A 114 1.46 1.83 -5.01
N THR A 115 2.70 1.36 -4.94
CA THR A 115 3.51 0.97 -6.08
C THR A 115 4.04 -0.44 -5.86
N CYS A 116 4.14 -1.21 -6.94
CA CYS A 116 4.92 -2.45 -6.96
C CYS A 116 5.76 -2.58 -8.22
N ASP A 117 6.75 -3.47 -8.18
CA ASP A 117 7.43 -3.99 -9.36
C ASP A 117 6.48 -4.85 -10.21
N GLU A 118 6.95 -5.23 -11.38
CA GLU A 118 6.17 -5.96 -12.41
C GLU A 118 5.74 -7.34 -11.93
N LEU A 119 6.51 -7.95 -11.03
CA LEU A 119 6.30 -9.30 -10.52
C LEU A 119 5.67 -9.30 -9.12
N GLY A 120 5.43 -8.12 -8.54
CA GLY A 120 4.86 -7.95 -7.21
C GLY A 120 5.76 -8.47 -6.08
N ARG A 121 7.08 -8.55 -6.31
CA ARG A 121 8.07 -8.93 -5.29
C ARG A 121 8.50 -7.78 -4.41
N ARG A 122 8.28 -6.53 -4.82
CA ARG A 122 8.62 -5.31 -4.08
C ARG A 122 7.44 -4.36 -4.14
N CYS A 123 6.85 -4.08 -3.00
CA CYS A 123 5.67 -3.24 -2.87
C CYS A 123 5.86 -2.20 -1.77
N ALA A 124 5.38 -0.99 -1.99
CA ALA A 124 5.19 0.00 -0.94
C ALA A 124 3.85 0.71 -1.12
N TRP A 125 3.14 0.94 -0.01
CA TRP A 125 1.83 1.58 -0.06
C TRP A 125 1.53 2.43 1.17
N VAL A 126 0.73 3.47 0.93
CA VAL A 126 0.12 4.32 1.94
C VAL A 126 -1.31 3.85 2.17
N LEU A 127 -1.70 3.71 3.43
CA LEU A 127 -3.11 3.59 3.82
C LEU A 127 -3.63 4.97 4.20
N LEU A 128 -4.76 5.37 3.66
CA LEU A 128 -5.44 6.64 3.97
C LEU A 128 -6.86 6.37 4.46
N ASP A 129 -7.34 7.21 5.37
CA ASP A 129 -8.77 7.37 5.62
C ASP A 129 -9.35 8.52 4.78
N ALA A 130 -10.59 8.91 5.06
CA ALA A 130 -11.27 10.02 4.37
C ALA A 130 -10.65 11.41 4.61
N ILE A 131 -9.66 11.55 5.49
CA ILE A 131 -9.10 12.84 5.93
C ILE A 131 -7.60 12.91 5.67
N ARG A 132 -6.86 11.82 5.93
CA ARG A 132 -5.40 11.84 5.96
C ARG A 132 -4.76 10.47 5.69
N PRO A 133 -3.48 10.45 5.33
CA PRO A 133 -2.66 9.25 5.42
C PRO A 133 -2.51 8.75 6.86
N LEU A 134 -2.47 7.43 7.03
CA LEU A 134 -2.40 6.74 8.31
C LEU A 134 -1.08 6.00 8.51
N SER A 135 -0.60 5.30 7.49
CA SER A 135 0.59 4.46 7.59
C SER A 135 1.27 4.26 6.24
N LEU A 136 2.59 4.09 6.28
CA LEU A 136 3.37 3.52 5.19
C LEU A 136 3.64 2.04 5.48
N THR A 137 3.46 1.19 4.48
CA THR A 137 3.91 -0.21 4.53
C THR A 137 4.88 -0.49 3.38
N LEU A 138 6.00 -1.12 3.70
CA LEU A 138 6.97 -1.69 2.77
C LEU A 138 6.87 -3.21 2.86
N ALA A 139 6.82 -3.89 1.72
CA ALA A 139 6.76 -5.35 1.65
C ALA A 139 7.63 -5.88 0.51
N TRP A 140 8.42 -6.91 0.76
CA TRP A 140 9.23 -7.53 -0.28
C TRP A 140 9.42 -9.03 -0.10
N ASP A 141 9.66 -9.72 -1.21
CA ASP A 141 10.12 -11.10 -1.19
C ASP A 141 11.48 -11.16 -0.45
N PRO A 142 11.65 -12.03 0.57
CA PRO A 142 12.86 -12.07 1.39
C PRO A 142 14.17 -12.32 0.63
N PHE A 143 14.11 -12.78 -0.62
CA PHE A 143 15.27 -13.09 -1.46
C PHE A 143 15.50 -12.09 -2.58
N ASP A 144 14.63 -11.08 -2.73
CA ASP A 144 14.65 -10.18 -3.87
C ASP A 144 15.42 -8.87 -3.59
N VAL A 145 16.07 -8.72 -2.44
CA VAL A 145 16.86 -7.52 -2.10
C VAL A 145 18.22 -7.88 -1.50
N GLU A 146 19.23 -7.07 -1.77
CA GLU A 146 20.52 -7.12 -1.07
C GLU A 146 20.40 -6.42 0.29
N THR A 147 19.80 -5.22 0.27
CA THR A 147 19.47 -4.43 1.45
C THR A 147 18.01 -3.99 1.44
N PRO A 148 17.36 -3.86 2.62
CA PRO A 148 15.96 -3.44 2.67
C PRO A 148 15.66 -2.12 1.94
N SER A 149 16.59 -1.16 1.91
CA SER A 149 16.41 0.10 1.18
C SER A 149 16.31 -0.04 -0.33
N ASP A 150 16.60 -1.21 -0.92
CA ASP A 150 16.36 -1.50 -2.35
C ASP A 150 14.87 -1.33 -2.72
N ILE A 151 13.96 -1.36 -1.74
CA ILE A 151 12.54 -1.04 -1.93
C ILE A 151 12.28 0.44 -2.31
N ALA A 152 13.27 1.33 -2.17
CA ALA A 152 13.12 2.77 -2.37
C ALA A 152 12.58 3.13 -3.76
N GLU A 153 12.99 2.40 -4.80
CA GLU A 153 12.50 2.57 -6.18
C GLU A 153 10.98 2.31 -6.33
N ARG A 154 10.37 1.65 -5.32
CA ARG A 154 8.93 1.36 -5.27
C ARG A 154 8.19 2.24 -4.29
N LEU A 155 8.83 3.27 -3.71
CA LEU A 155 8.11 4.21 -2.86
C LEU A 155 6.94 4.86 -3.64
N PRO A 156 5.80 5.12 -2.97
CA PRO A 156 4.71 5.89 -3.57
C PRO A 156 5.18 7.27 -4.02
N LYS A 157 4.48 7.87 -4.98
CA LYS A 157 4.90 9.16 -5.57
C LYS A 157 5.06 10.27 -4.52
N ALA A 158 4.29 10.20 -3.42
CA ALA A 158 4.40 11.09 -2.26
C ALA A 158 5.76 11.06 -1.55
N LEU A 159 6.57 10.01 -1.73
CA LEU A 159 7.80 9.78 -0.97
C LEU A 159 9.03 9.51 -1.83
N ILE A 160 8.88 9.02 -3.06
CA ILE A 160 10.03 8.54 -3.86
C ILE A 160 11.09 9.61 -4.10
N HIS A 161 10.68 10.84 -4.44
CA HIS A 161 11.60 11.97 -4.66
C HIS A 161 12.07 12.61 -3.35
N ARG A 162 11.47 12.23 -2.22
CA ARG A 162 11.82 12.65 -0.86
C ARG A 162 12.83 11.70 -0.22
N ASN A 163 13.24 10.64 -0.89
CA ASN A 163 14.27 9.76 -0.35
C ASN A 163 15.68 10.35 -0.52
N VAL A 164 15.93 11.46 0.17
CA VAL A 164 17.20 12.21 0.18
C VAL A 164 17.63 12.52 1.62
N PRO A 165 18.94 12.74 1.89
CA PRO A 165 19.41 13.12 3.22
C PRO A 165 18.66 14.33 3.80
N GLY A 166 18.23 14.21 5.06
CA GLY A 166 17.43 15.23 5.76
C GLY A 166 15.93 14.94 5.79
N GLU A 167 15.42 14.11 4.88
CA GLU A 167 14.01 13.72 4.86
C GLU A 167 13.73 12.50 5.77
N PRO A 168 12.55 12.45 6.43
CA PRO A 168 12.23 11.36 7.35
C PRO A 168 12.21 9.97 6.73
N ILE A 169 11.74 9.83 5.48
CA ILE A 169 11.73 8.54 4.77
C ILE A 169 13.15 8.01 4.53
N HIS A 170 14.10 8.88 4.17
CA HIS A 170 15.50 8.50 4.01
C HIS A 170 16.12 8.07 5.34
N ALA A 171 15.81 8.80 6.43
CA ALA A 171 16.27 8.44 7.77
C ALA A 171 15.73 7.06 8.21
N LEU A 172 14.46 6.75 7.90
CA LEU A 172 13.88 5.43 8.15
C LEU A 172 14.62 4.34 7.38
N LEU A 173 14.77 4.47 6.06
CA LEU A 173 15.43 3.43 5.24
C LEU A 173 16.87 3.19 5.69
N ALA A 174 17.62 4.25 6.00
CA ALA A 174 18.97 4.13 6.55
C ALA A 174 18.99 3.40 7.91
N ALA A 175 17.99 3.63 8.78
CA ALA A 175 17.87 2.90 10.05
C ALA A 175 17.55 1.42 9.82
N VAL A 176 16.69 1.11 8.84
CA VAL A 176 16.35 -0.27 8.48
C VAL A 176 17.57 -1.02 7.96
N ASP A 177 18.39 -0.42 7.10
CA ASP A 177 19.62 -1.03 6.61
C ASP A 177 20.64 -1.28 7.72
N ARG A 178 20.81 -0.32 8.64
CA ARG A 178 21.67 -0.52 9.82
C ARG A 178 21.19 -1.69 10.67
N ALA A 179 19.89 -1.78 10.93
CA ALA A 179 19.31 -2.90 11.69
C ALA A 179 19.45 -4.24 10.93
N TRP A 180 19.40 -4.24 9.60
CA TRP A 180 19.66 -5.41 8.76
C TRP A 180 21.12 -5.85 8.79
N ALA A 181 22.06 -4.90 8.75
CA ALA A 181 23.49 -5.15 8.85
C ALA A 181 23.86 -5.73 10.22
N ILE A 182 23.36 -5.13 11.32
CA ILE A 182 23.59 -5.64 12.69
C ILE A 182 23.03 -7.06 12.85
N ALA A 183 21.87 -7.34 12.23
CA ALA A 183 21.25 -8.67 12.28
C ALA A 183 21.92 -9.72 11.37
N ALA A 184 23.01 -9.40 10.65
CA ALA A 184 23.68 -10.31 9.73
C ALA A 184 23.99 -11.72 10.30
N PRO A 185 24.38 -11.89 11.59
CA PRO A 185 24.62 -13.22 12.17
C PRO A 185 23.39 -14.16 12.14
N HIS A 186 22.17 -13.61 12.05
CA HIS A 186 20.95 -14.41 11.92
C HIS A 186 20.69 -14.89 10.48
N GLY A 187 21.48 -14.45 9.50
CA GLY A 187 21.32 -14.77 8.08
C GLY A 187 21.45 -16.27 7.77
N SER A 188 22.25 -17.01 8.55
CA SER A 188 22.41 -18.47 8.42
C SER A 188 21.10 -19.25 8.63
N PHE A 189 20.14 -18.66 9.35
CA PHE A 189 18.81 -19.23 9.57
C PHE A 189 17.77 -18.77 8.53
N GLY A 190 18.20 -18.00 7.53
CA GLY A 190 17.41 -17.50 6.42
C GLY A 190 16.94 -16.04 6.58
N PRO A 191 16.58 -15.38 5.46
CA PRO A 191 16.32 -13.93 5.42
C PRO A 191 15.15 -13.49 6.30
N ARG A 192 14.14 -14.34 6.49
CA ARG A 192 13.00 -14.04 7.38
C ARG A 192 13.39 -14.06 8.86
N VAL A 193 14.38 -14.87 9.24
CA VAL A 193 14.88 -14.89 10.63
C VAL A 193 15.69 -13.63 10.89
N ARG A 194 16.59 -13.30 9.95
CA ARG A 194 17.32 -12.02 9.94
C ARG A 194 16.36 -10.83 10.02
N TRP A 195 15.30 -10.80 9.22
CA TRP A 195 14.34 -9.70 9.21
C TRP A 195 13.62 -9.52 10.54
N ARG A 196 13.21 -10.62 11.19
CA ARG A 196 12.59 -10.55 12.52
C ARG A 196 13.54 -9.95 13.57
N ALA A 197 14.83 -10.29 13.52
CA ALA A 197 15.84 -9.68 14.39
C ALA A 197 16.03 -8.18 14.09
N SER A 198 16.07 -7.79 12.80
CA SER A 198 16.10 -6.38 12.40
C SER A 198 14.89 -5.59 12.92
N LEU A 199 13.68 -6.16 12.83
CA LEU A 199 12.48 -5.54 13.38
C LEU A 199 12.50 -5.41 14.91
N GLN A 200 13.16 -6.33 15.62
CA GLN A 200 13.35 -6.21 17.08
C GLN A 200 14.30 -5.07 17.41
N LEU A 201 15.40 -4.93 16.66
CA LEU A 201 16.36 -3.84 16.81
C LEU A 201 15.72 -2.46 16.53
N LEU A 202 14.95 -2.34 15.45
CA LEU A 202 14.23 -1.09 15.13
C LEU A 202 13.28 -0.67 16.25
N ARG A 203 12.52 -1.62 16.82
CA ARG A 203 11.65 -1.33 17.98
C ARG A 203 12.44 -0.90 19.21
N ALA A 204 13.57 -1.55 19.49
CA ALA A 204 14.46 -1.16 20.59
C ALA A 204 15.06 0.24 20.40
N GLN A 205 15.21 0.69 19.15
CA GLN A 205 15.63 2.05 18.79
C GLN A 205 14.49 3.08 18.80
N GLY A 206 13.28 2.68 19.21
CA GLY A 206 12.12 3.56 19.31
C GLY A 206 11.32 3.73 18.02
N VAL A 207 11.64 2.99 16.94
CA VAL A 207 10.84 3.04 15.72
C VAL A 207 9.48 2.35 15.99
N PRO A 208 8.34 3.04 15.78
CA PRO A 208 7.00 2.51 16.09
C PRO A 208 6.52 1.50 15.04
N VAL A 209 7.25 0.39 14.87
CA VAL A 209 6.91 -0.66 13.91
C VAL A 209 5.66 -1.42 14.38
N GLN A 210 4.63 -1.44 13.54
CA GLN A 210 3.41 -2.19 13.84
C GLN A 210 3.71 -3.69 14.02
N PRO A 211 3.11 -4.35 15.03
CA PRO A 211 3.35 -5.76 15.28
C PRO A 211 2.70 -6.61 14.19
N GLN A 212 3.47 -7.53 13.62
CA GLN A 212 2.94 -8.45 12.63
C GLN A 212 2.29 -9.66 13.32
N ARG A 213 0.96 -9.71 13.31
CA ARG A 213 0.18 -10.71 14.05
C ARG A 213 0.21 -12.12 13.44
N ARG A 214 0.66 -12.27 12.19
CA ARG A 214 0.72 -13.55 11.47
C ARG A 214 2.04 -13.70 10.74
N ARG A 215 2.51 -14.94 10.60
CA ARG A 215 3.58 -15.25 9.66
C ARG A 215 3.06 -15.01 8.25
N ILE A 216 3.77 -14.18 7.50
CA ILE A 216 3.51 -13.95 6.08
C ILE A 216 4.76 -14.37 5.31
N ARG A 217 4.59 -14.62 4.02
CA ARG A 217 5.69 -15.04 3.14
C ARG A 217 6.76 -13.96 3.04
N ASP A 218 6.31 -12.71 2.91
CA ASP A 218 7.11 -11.54 2.62
C ASP A 218 7.71 -10.93 3.90
N ASN A 219 8.80 -10.19 3.74
CA ASN A 219 9.29 -9.28 4.77
C ASN A 219 8.43 -8.01 4.71
N VAL A 220 7.93 -7.55 5.86
CA VAL A 220 7.08 -6.36 5.94
C VAL A 220 7.53 -5.42 7.05
N LEU A 221 7.47 -4.12 6.75
CA LEU A 221 7.61 -3.01 7.69
C LEU A 221 6.39 -2.10 7.55
N THR A 222 5.63 -1.89 8.62
CA THR A 222 4.57 -0.87 8.67
C THR A 222 4.86 0.12 9.78
N VAL A 223 4.81 1.41 9.45
CA VAL A 223 5.02 2.53 10.37
C VAL A 223 3.89 3.56 10.23
N PRO A 224 3.58 4.35 11.28
CA PRO A 224 2.67 5.49 11.16
C PRO A 224 3.16 6.46 10.10
N TRP A 225 2.23 7.09 9.37
CA TRP A 225 2.57 8.04 8.32
C TRP A 225 3.38 9.23 8.86
N ASP A 226 3.05 9.73 10.05
CA ASP A 226 3.71 10.89 10.65
C ASP A 226 5.22 10.69 10.86
N LEU A 227 5.70 9.44 10.90
CA LEU A 227 7.13 9.13 10.97
C LEU A 227 7.88 9.43 9.66
N VAL A 228 7.17 9.37 8.52
CA VAL A 228 7.74 9.44 7.17
C VAL A 228 7.16 10.56 6.33
N ALA A 229 6.21 11.33 6.88
CA ALA A 229 5.62 12.48 6.22
C ALA A 229 6.73 13.43 5.75
N PRO A 230 6.69 13.91 4.49
CA PRO A 230 7.71 14.83 3.98
C PRO A 230 7.89 16.01 4.91
N ALA A 231 9.14 16.42 5.14
CA ALA A 231 9.41 17.62 5.93
C ALA A 231 8.72 18.82 5.26
N GLN A 232 8.03 19.64 6.04
CA GLN A 232 7.52 20.90 5.51
C GLN A 232 8.74 21.74 5.10
N SER A 233 8.79 22.18 3.84
CA SER A 233 9.78 23.17 3.44
C SER A 233 9.68 24.36 4.41
N PRO A 234 10.80 24.87 4.94
CA PRO A 234 10.74 26.10 5.72
C PRO A 234 10.09 27.18 4.84
N ARG A 235 9.01 27.76 5.36
CA ARG A 235 8.37 28.94 4.75
C ARG A 235 9.30 30.14 4.80
#